data_AF-A0A0T6AWU4-F1
#
_entry.id   AF-A0A0T6AWU4-F1
#
_cell.length_a   1.000
_cell.length_b   1.000
_cell.length_c   1.000
_cell.angle_alpha   90.00
_cell.angle_beta   90.00
_cell.angle_gamma   90.00
#
_symmetry.space_group_name_H-M   'P 1'
#
loop_
_entity.id
_entity.type
_entity.pdbx_description
1 polymer ?
#
loop_
_entity_poly.entity_id
_entity_poly.type
_entity_poly.pdbx_seq_one_letter_code
_entity_poly.pdbx_strand_id
1 'polypeptide(L)'
;MTAYELDLLLKYPMIMQRSTCDGEYFGYIKVKVSFRSVTRCFLTFLLLFSKADHYKIRLTRKLQQFKLDINEDLEKYEKEIKRLSKQSFRDPVEYLDKLTQILSIELPQHKDEMTSNYTSICRKVLQEYTELLQFYFNIHKSFISKNLKTINIIQLDEGMRQHSVKIKVNYLNDGKLFNIVEYDLPHKENEVLFEAEDSLITLYEKFMTKVDCPKLQMIFNILDEIDHSCWVIDPENPCRGDLHRRIILGELNGLLGIQLILLIYRHKFIDCNHFGSLWYP
;
A
#
# COMPACT_ATOMS: atom_id res chain seq x y z
N MET A 1 -20.89 45.81 -7.57
CA MET A 1 -19.95 44.98 -6.82
C MET A 1 -19.82 45.58 -5.43
N THR A 2 -20.34 44.92 -4.40
CA THR A 2 -20.29 45.41 -3.01
C THR A 2 -18.87 45.23 -2.43
N ALA A 3 -18.50 45.98 -1.38
CA ALA A 3 -17.15 45.92 -0.81
C ALA A 3 -16.74 44.49 -0.39
N TYR A 4 -17.67 43.70 0.14
CA TYR A 4 -17.41 42.33 0.58
C TYR A 4 -17.36 41.30 -0.57
N GLU A 5 -17.91 41.59 -1.75
CA GLU A 5 -17.84 40.69 -2.91
C GLU A 5 -16.41 40.58 -3.44
N LEU A 6 -15.68 41.70 -3.44
CA LEU A 6 -14.26 41.72 -3.78
C LEU A 6 -13.43 40.97 -2.74
N ASP A 7 -13.70 41.17 -1.45
CA ASP A 7 -13.02 40.46 -0.35
C ASP A 7 -13.30 38.95 -0.39
N LEU A 8 -14.53 38.55 -0.73
CA LEU A 8 -14.91 37.16 -0.91
C LEU A 8 -14.14 36.52 -2.08
N LEU A 9 -14.05 37.20 -3.22
CA LEU A 9 -13.27 36.74 -4.38
C LEU A 9 -11.77 36.64 -4.09
N LEU A 10 -11.21 37.60 -3.36
CA LEU A 10 -9.79 37.63 -3.02
C LEU A 10 -9.42 36.56 -1.99
N LYS A 11 -10.27 36.32 -0.99
CA LYS A 11 -9.97 35.41 0.13
C LYS A 11 -10.46 33.99 -0.11
N TYR A 12 -11.59 33.83 -0.78
CA TYR A 12 -12.24 32.56 -1.06
C TYR A 12 -12.62 32.43 -2.55
N PRO A 13 -11.63 32.37 -3.46
CA PRO A 13 -11.85 32.44 -4.92
C PRO A 13 -12.69 31.29 -5.49
N MET A 14 -12.87 30.20 -4.73
CA MET A 14 -13.67 29.04 -5.11
C MET A 14 -15.11 29.11 -4.61
N ILE A 15 -15.51 30.19 -3.95
CA ILE A 15 -16.89 30.44 -3.52
C ILE A 15 -17.51 31.43 -4.49
N MET A 16 -18.62 31.04 -5.09
CA MET A 16 -19.40 31.89 -5.98
C MET A 16 -20.78 32.16 -5.37
N GLN A 17 -21.24 33.39 -5.53
CA GLN A 17 -22.64 33.72 -5.24
C GLN A 17 -23.50 33.28 -6.43
N ARG A 18 -24.53 32.47 -6.16
CA ARG A 18 -25.38 31.90 -7.22
C ARG A 18 -26.38 32.91 -7.78
N SER A 19 -26.84 33.82 -6.94
CA SER A 19 -27.83 34.86 -7.25
C SER A 19 -27.61 36.05 -6.33
N THR A 20 -27.63 37.27 -6.88
CA THR A 20 -27.53 38.52 -6.10
C THR A 20 -28.74 38.73 -5.18
N CYS A 21 -29.86 38.09 -5.49
CA CYS A 21 -31.14 38.24 -4.79
C CYS A 21 -31.29 37.28 -3.61
N ASP A 22 -30.73 36.07 -3.70
CA ASP A 22 -31.06 34.97 -2.79
C ASP A 22 -30.03 34.74 -1.67
N GLY A 23 -28.90 35.46 -1.71
CA GLY A 23 -27.86 35.34 -0.66
C GLY A 23 -27.27 33.93 -0.54
N GLU A 24 -27.34 33.13 -1.61
CA GLU A 24 -26.78 31.78 -1.68
C GLU A 24 -25.35 31.80 -2.21
N TYR A 25 -24.46 31.15 -1.47
CA TYR A 25 -23.07 30.95 -1.83
C TYR A 25 -22.77 29.46 -1.94
N PHE A 26 -22.06 29.08 -2.99
CA PHE A 26 -21.69 27.71 -3.25
C PHE A 26 -20.24 27.64 -3.68
N GLY A 27 -19.53 26.62 -3.23
CA GLY A 27 -18.14 26.46 -3.61
C GLY A 27 -17.36 25.55 -2.71
N TYR A 28 -16.06 25.76 -2.69
CA TYR A 28 -15.13 25.02 -1.85
C TYR A 28 -14.33 25.98 -0.98
N ILE A 29 -14.19 25.64 0.30
CA ILE A 29 -13.23 26.31 1.19
C ILE A 29 -11.97 25.47 1.25
N LYS A 30 -10.84 26.10 0.92
CA LYS A 30 -9.53 25.53 1.22
C LYS A 30 -9.12 25.92 2.63
N VAL A 31 -9.08 24.94 3.52
CA VAL A 31 -8.59 25.16 4.89
C VAL A 31 -7.10 24.89 4.91
N LYS A 32 -6.28 25.93 5.06
CA LYS A 32 -4.84 25.77 5.26
C LYS A 32 -4.62 25.20 6.66
N VAL A 33 -4.24 23.93 6.74
CA VAL A 33 -3.69 23.37 7.98
C VAL A 33 -2.37 24.09 8.26
N SER A 34 -2.42 25.06 9.17
CA SER A 34 -1.25 25.82 9.61
C SER A 34 -0.42 24.93 10.54
N PHE A 35 0.58 24.24 9.99
CA PHE A 35 1.63 23.64 10.80
C PHE A 35 2.52 24.75 11.36
N ARG A 36 2.23 25.21 12.59
CA ARG A 36 3.21 26.00 13.35
C ARG A 36 4.31 25.02 13.77
N SER A 37 5.39 25.05 13.00
CA SER A 37 6.65 24.33 13.20
C SER A 37 6.50 22.82 13.26
N VAL A 38 6.31 22.18 12.10
CA VAL A 38 6.38 20.71 12.04
C VAL A 38 7.13 20.26 10.79
N THR A 39 8.42 19.94 10.96
CA THR A 39 9.12 18.97 10.12
C THR A 39 8.52 17.59 10.38
N ARG A 40 7.47 17.18 9.65
CA ARG A 40 6.98 15.79 9.71
C ARG A 40 6.33 15.24 8.44
N CYS A 41 6.70 13.99 8.16
CA CYS A 41 5.93 12.89 7.56
C CYS A 41 5.25 13.15 6.21
N PHE A 42 5.93 12.82 5.12
CA PHE A 42 5.36 12.70 3.77
C PHE A 42 4.15 11.75 3.68
N LEU A 43 3.95 10.86 4.66
CA LEU A 43 2.88 9.86 4.68
C LEU A 43 1.63 10.28 5.45
N THR A 44 1.76 11.05 6.53
CA THR A 44 0.62 11.78 7.10
C THR A 44 0.20 12.89 6.14
N PHE A 45 1.16 13.47 5.41
CA PHE A 45 0.92 14.33 4.25
C PHE A 45 0.10 13.58 3.19
N LEU A 46 0.52 12.41 2.69
CA LEU A 46 -0.22 11.68 1.64
C LEU A 46 -1.58 11.11 2.08
N LEU A 47 -1.73 10.66 3.34
CA LEU A 47 -3.01 10.14 3.84
C LEU A 47 -4.00 11.25 4.22
N LEU A 48 -3.53 12.44 4.64
CA LEU A 48 -4.40 13.62 4.81
C LEU A 48 -4.75 14.27 3.46
N PHE A 49 -3.81 14.32 2.50
CA PHE A 49 -4.09 14.83 1.14
C PHE A 49 -5.14 14.01 0.39
N SER A 50 -5.36 12.75 0.77
CA SER A 50 -6.37 11.90 0.14
C SER A 50 -7.81 12.17 0.62
N LYS A 51 -8.02 12.91 1.71
CA LYS A 51 -9.36 13.27 2.21
C LYS A 51 -9.41 14.75 2.64
N ALA A 52 -9.74 15.60 1.66
CA ALA A 52 -10.36 16.92 1.81
C ALA A 52 -9.53 18.07 2.44
N ASP A 53 -8.62 18.66 1.64
CA ASP A 53 -8.23 20.08 1.82
C ASP A 53 -9.32 21.06 1.37
N HIS A 54 -10.34 20.56 0.68
CA HIS A 54 -11.41 21.34 0.08
C HIS A 54 -12.75 20.87 0.64
N TYR A 55 -13.35 21.68 1.51
CA TYR A 55 -14.69 21.41 2.03
C TYR A 55 -15.71 21.99 1.05
N LYS A 56 -16.57 21.13 0.50
CA LYS A 56 -17.70 21.59 -0.30
C LYS A 56 -18.69 22.29 0.63
N ILE A 57 -19.01 23.54 0.33
CA ILE A 57 -19.93 24.35 1.12
C ILE A 57 -21.12 24.80 0.30
N ARG A 58 -22.27 24.81 0.96
CA ARG A 58 -23.46 25.54 0.52
C ARG A 58 -23.92 26.39 1.69
N LEU A 59 -23.78 27.69 1.54
CA LEU A 59 -24.05 28.68 2.56
C LEU A 59 -25.23 29.54 2.12
N THR A 60 -26.27 29.61 2.94
CA THR A 60 -27.45 30.44 2.67
C THR A 60 -27.52 31.58 3.68
N ARG A 61 -27.63 32.80 3.19
CA ARG A 61 -27.88 33.97 4.03
C ARG A 61 -29.37 34.19 4.20
N LYS A 62 -29.85 34.24 5.44
CA LYS A 62 -31.18 34.73 5.80
C LYS A 62 -31.02 35.86 6.81
N LEU A 63 -31.35 37.09 6.40
CA LEU A 63 -31.10 38.31 7.19
C LEU A 63 -29.60 38.46 7.54
N GLN A 64 -29.25 38.55 8.82
CA GLN A 64 -27.85 38.61 9.32
C GLN A 64 -27.31 37.25 9.78
N GLN A 65 -28.04 36.16 9.53
CA GLN A 65 -27.63 34.81 9.89
C GLN A 65 -27.25 34.02 8.64
N PHE A 66 -26.23 33.18 8.80
CA PHE A 66 -25.73 32.30 7.76
C PHE A 66 -25.92 30.86 8.19
N LYS A 67 -26.52 30.07 7.30
CA LYS A 67 -26.76 28.64 7.50
C LYS A 67 -25.92 27.84 6.51
N LEU A 68 -25.10 26.94 7.03
CA LEU A 68 -24.31 26.00 6.24
C LEU A 68 -25.02 24.65 6.17
N ASP A 69 -25.14 24.10 4.95
CA ASP A 69 -25.60 22.72 4.77
C ASP A 69 -24.48 21.75 5.13
N ILE A 70 -24.77 20.81 6.04
CA ILE A 70 -23.82 19.82 6.54
C ILE A 70 -23.86 18.63 5.58
N ASN A 71 -22.73 18.32 4.97
CA ASN A 71 -22.50 17.12 4.18
C ASN A 71 -21.72 16.09 5.00
N GLU A 72 -21.48 14.90 4.44
CA GLU A 72 -20.70 13.81 5.06
C GLU A 72 -19.33 14.28 5.62
N ASP A 73 -18.65 15.23 4.93
CA ASP A 73 -17.33 15.75 5.34
C ASP A 73 -17.38 16.68 6.57
N LEU A 74 -18.54 17.26 6.85
CA LEU A 74 -18.76 18.25 7.91
C LEU A 74 -19.55 17.68 9.11
N GLU A 75 -20.01 16.43 9.06
CA GLU A 75 -20.76 15.79 10.15
C GLU A 75 -20.02 15.85 11.49
N LYS A 76 -18.70 15.64 11.47
CA LYS A 76 -17.85 15.71 12.68
C LYS A 76 -17.87 17.08 13.38
N TYR A 77 -18.17 18.16 12.65
CA TYR A 77 -18.23 19.53 13.17
C TYR A 77 -19.67 20.05 13.32
N GLU A 78 -20.67 19.16 13.22
CA GLU A 78 -22.08 19.56 13.18
C GLU A 78 -22.49 20.43 14.38
N LYS A 79 -21.98 20.11 15.59
CA LYS A 79 -22.32 20.86 16.81
C LYS A 79 -21.74 22.29 16.75
N GLU A 80 -20.50 22.42 16.33
CA GLU A 80 -19.77 23.68 16.21
C GLU A 80 -20.36 24.55 15.08
N ILE A 81 -20.70 23.95 13.94
CA ILE A 81 -21.33 24.63 12.80
C ILE A 81 -22.75 25.11 13.17
N LYS A 82 -23.54 24.29 13.89
CA LYS A 82 -24.84 24.71 14.41
C LYS A 82 -24.72 25.85 15.41
N ARG A 83 -23.66 25.87 16.23
CA ARG A 83 -23.36 26.98 17.15
C ARG A 83 -22.95 28.24 16.39
N LEU A 84 -22.14 28.10 15.34
CA LEU A 84 -21.70 29.21 14.49
C LEU A 84 -22.90 29.85 13.77
N SER A 85 -23.80 29.04 13.24
CA SER A 85 -24.98 29.50 12.47
C SER A 85 -26.00 30.28 13.31
N LYS A 86 -25.90 30.28 14.64
CA LYS A 86 -26.72 31.09 15.55
C LYS A 86 -26.16 32.49 15.78
N GLN A 87 -24.92 32.75 15.39
CA GLN A 87 -24.28 34.06 15.53
C GLN A 87 -24.68 34.99 14.37
N SER A 88 -24.66 36.30 14.62
CA SER A 88 -24.90 37.31 13.59
C SER A 88 -23.58 37.71 12.95
N PHE A 89 -23.53 37.76 11.61
CA PHE A 89 -22.36 38.16 10.84
C PHE A 89 -22.72 39.26 9.85
N ARG A 90 -21.80 40.21 9.63
CA ARG A 90 -22.05 41.34 8.74
C ARG A 90 -21.99 40.95 7.27
N ASP A 91 -21.06 40.06 6.95
CA ASP A 91 -20.76 39.60 5.60
C ASP A 91 -20.38 38.11 5.60
N PRO A 92 -20.42 37.44 4.43
CA PRO A 92 -20.07 36.02 4.33
C PRO A 92 -18.60 35.74 4.67
N VAL A 93 -17.69 36.70 4.49
CA VAL A 93 -16.25 36.50 4.72
C VAL A 93 -15.98 36.28 6.21
N GLU A 94 -16.65 37.05 7.08
CA GLU A 94 -16.56 36.92 8.55
C GLU A 94 -17.02 35.54 9.03
N TYR A 95 -18.11 35.01 8.46
CA TYR A 95 -18.58 33.65 8.73
C TYR A 95 -17.56 32.59 8.29
N LEU A 96 -17.06 32.72 7.06
CA LEU A 96 -16.13 31.77 6.47
C LEU A 96 -14.78 31.74 7.20
N ASP A 97 -14.33 32.87 7.75
CA ASP A 97 -13.15 32.95 8.59
C ASP A 97 -13.30 32.16 9.89
N LYS A 98 -14.45 32.30 10.55
CA LYS A 98 -14.75 31.54 11.77
C LYS A 98 -14.97 30.06 11.48
N LEU A 99 -15.59 29.73 10.37
CA LEU A 99 -15.71 28.34 9.91
C LEU A 99 -14.32 27.76 9.65
N THR A 100 -13.45 28.47 8.93
CA THR A 100 -12.07 28.05 8.66
C THR A 100 -11.28 27.86 9.97
N GLN A 101 -11.49 28.71 10.99
CA GLN A 101 -10.92 28.51 12.33
C GLN A 101 -11.41 27.21 12.98
N ILE A 102 -12.71 26.92 12.96
CA ILE A 102 -13.26 25.66 13.50
C ILE A 102 -12.67 24.45 12.76
N LEU A 103 -12.64 24.50 11.44
CA LEU A 103 -12.08 23.44 10.59
C LEU A 103 -10.56 23.29 10.75
N SER A 104 -9.87 24.33 11.26
CA SER A 104 -8.44 24.30 11.54
C SER A 104 -8.11 23.76 12.94
N ILE A 105 -9.08 23.64 13.85
CA ILE A 105 -8.89 23.12 15.21
C ILE A 105 -9.10 21.60 15.17
N GLU A 106 -8.10 20.86 14.68
CA GLU A 106 -7.95 19.43 14.98
C GLU A 106 -6.58 18.89 14.55
N LEU A 107 -5.58 19.07 15.42
CA LEU A 107 -4.72 17.95 15.85
C LEU A 107 -4.45 18.15 17.36
N PRO A 108 -4.79 17.19 18.23
CA PRO A 108 -4.46 17.26 19.65
C PRO A 108 -2.97 17.51 19.86
N GLN A 109 -2.63 18.39 20.81
CA GLN A 109 -1.27 18.70 21.27
C GLN A 109 -0.57 17.54 22.00
N HIS A 110 -0.91 16.29 21.69
CA HIS A 110 -0.24 15.12 22.24
C HIS A 110 0.54 14.40 21.13
N LYS A 111 1.87 14.40 21.29
CA LYS A 111 2.91 13.55 20.64
C LYS A 111 3.87 14.26 19.67
N ASP A 112 4.69 15.17 20.20
CA ASP A 112 5.93 15.61 19.54
C ASP A 112 7.05 14.55 19.49
N GLU A 113 6.87 13.41 20.14
CA GLU A 113 7.76 12.25 19.98
C GLU A 113 7.32 11.29 18.86
N MET A 114 6.03 10.94 18.76
CA MET A 114 5.59 9.85 17.85
C MET A 114 5.66 10.19 16.35
N THR A 115 5.28 11.39 15.94
CA THR A 115 5.34 11.78 14.51
C THR A 115 6.79 12.06 14.05
N SER A 116 7.73 12.37 14.97
CA SER A 116 9.15 12.64 14.68
C SER A 116 9.78 11.32 14.29
N ASN A 117 9.49 10.31 15.12
CA ASN A 117 9.83 8.92 14.87
C ASN A 117 9.25 8.41 13.54
N TYR A 118 7.98 8.67 13.22
CA TYR A 118 7.40 8.21 11.96
C TYR A 118 8.07 8.84 10.72
N THR A 119 8.48 10.11 10.80
CA THR A 119 9.18 10.79 9.69
C THR A 119 10.56 10.19 9.46
N SER A 120 11.31 9.95 10.55
CA SER A 120 12.61 9.30 10.48
C SER A 120 12.48 7.89 9.95
N ILE A 121 11.46 7.13 10.37
CA ILE A 121 11.20 5.79 9.85
C ILE A 121 10.89 5.84 8.34
N CYS A 122 10.02 6.75 7.88
CA CYS A 122 9.75 6.89 6.44
C CYS A 122 11.00 7.24 5.63
N ARG A 123 11.83 8.16 6.15
CA ARG A 123 13.09 8.53 5.51
C ARG A 123 14.04 7.34 5.45
N LYS A 124 14.16 6.59 6.54
CA LYS A 124 14.95 5.35 6.62
C LYS A 124 14.48 4.33 5.58
N VAL A 125 13.17 4.06 5.49
CA VAL A 125 12.59 3.16 4.49
C VAL A 125 12.93 3.58 3.06
N LEU A 126 12.77 4.87 2.73
CA LEU A 126 13.09 5.38 1.39
C LEU A 126 14.58 5.34 1.09
N GLN A 127 15.41 5.66 2.09
CA GLN A 127 16.85 5.60 1.97
C GLN A 127 17.32 4.18 1.70
N GLU A 128 16.94 3.22 2.55
CA GLU A 128 17.33 1.82 2.38
C GLU A 128 16.77 1.20 1.11
N TYR A 129 15.55 1.54 0.71
CA TYR A 129 15.00 1.13 -0.58
C TYR A 129 15.83 1.66 -1.74
N THR A 130 16.26 2.92 -1.68
CA THR A 130 17.09 3.53 -2.72
C THR A 130 18.49 2.91 -2.75
N GLU A 131 19.10 2.70 -1.59
CA GLU A 131 20.40 2.04 -1.46
C GLU A 131 20.34 0.61 -2.02
N LEU A 132 19.33 -0.17 -1.66
CA LEU A 132 19.11 -1.51 -2.21
C LEU A 132 19.11 -1.51 -3.74
N LEU A 133 18.38 -0.58 -4.37
CA LEU A 133 18.33 -0.49 -5.83
C LEU A 133 19.64 0.00 -6.48
N GLN A 134 20.47 0.73 -5.74
CA GLN A 134 21.77 1.19 -6.23
C GLN A 134 22.84 0.09 -6.15
N PHE A 135 22.80 -0.75 -5.12
CA PHE A 135 23.82 -1.76 -4.87
C PHE A 135 23.56 -3.09 -5.58
N TYR A 136 22.29 -3.51 -5.74
CA TYR A 136 21.97 -4.84 -6.27
C TYR A 136 21.48 -4.77 -7.72
N PHE A 137 22.37 -5.11 -8.66
CA PHE A 137 22.08 -5.11 -10.11
C PHE A 137 21.17 -6.27 -10.56
N ASN A 138 21.07 -7.33 -9.75
CA ASN A 138 20.24 -8.50 -10.05
C ASN A 138 18.75 -8.28 -9.73
N ILE A 139 18.39 -7.13 -9.16
CA ILE A 139 16.98 -6.73 -8.98
C ILE A 139 16.40 -6.38 -10.36
N HIS A 140 15.55 -7.26 -10.87
CA HIS A 140 14.89 -7.08 -12.16
C HIS A 140 13.77 -6.06 -12.10
N LYS A 141 12.92 -6.12 -11.08
CA LYS A 141 11.82 -5.17 -10.84
C LYS A 141 11.66 -4.94 -9.35
N SER A 142 11.34 -3.71 -8.97
CA SER A 142 11.01 -3.37 -7.59
C SER A 142 9.99 -2.27 -7.54
N PHE A 143 9.03 -2.38 -6.62
CA PHE A 143 8.08 -1.31 -6.35
C PHE A 143 7.84 -1.14 -4.86
N ILE A 144 7.81 0.12 -4.44
CA ILE A 144 7.30 0.54 -3.15
C ILE A 144 5.89 1.10 -3.31
N SER A 145 4.98 0.65 -2.47
CA SER A 145 3.60 1.15 -2.44
C SER A 145 3.55 2.64 -2.12
N LYS A 146 2.53 3.36 -2.65
CA LYS A 146 2.34 4.81 -2.42
C LYS A 146 2.24 5.19 -0.93
N ASN A 147 1.82 4.25 -0.08
CA ASN A 147 1.73 4.42 1.35
C ASN A 147 2.96 3.92 2.12
N LEU A 148 4.05 3.57 1.42
CA LEU A 148 5.30 2.99 1.94
C LEU A 148 5.12 1.80 2.90
N LYS A 149 3.97 1.12 2.90
CA LYS A 149 3.70 0.00 3.81
C LYS A 149 4.19 -1.33 3.27
N THR A 150 4.37 -1.43 1.96
CA THR A 150 4.83 -2.64 1.29
C THR A 150 5.86 -2.32 0.22
N ILE A 151 6.89 -3.15 0.16
CA ILE A 151 7.92 -3.21 -0.87
C ILE A 151 7.81 -4.57 -1.54
N ASN A 152 7.87 -4.61 -2.87
CA ASN A 152 7.86 -5.87 -3.62
C ASN A 152 9.07 -5.87 -4.53
N ILE A 153 9.83 -6.95 -4.48
CA ILE A 153 11.08 -7.11 -5.24
C ILE A 153 10.96 -8.38 -6.07
N ILE A 154 11.36 -8.31 -7.33
CA ILE A 154 11.58 -9.43 -8.22
C ILE A 154 13.05 -9.38 -8.61
N GLN A 155 13.78 -10.44 -8.30
CA GLN A 155 15.22 -10.54 -8.50
C GLN A 155 15.57 -11.75 -9.37
N LEU A 156 16.74 -11.74 -9.99
CA LEU A 156 17.26 -12.84 -10.81
C LEU A 156 18.38 -13.59 -10.07
N ASP A 157 18.24 -14.91 -9.99
CA ASP A 157 19.34 -15.77 -9.56
C ASP A 157 20.35 -16.05 -10.70
N GLU A 158 21.39 -16.84 -10.40
CA GLU A 158 22.43 -17.21 -11.37
C GLU A 158 21.89 -17.96 -12.60
N GLY A 159 20.76 -18.68 -12.44
CA GLY A 159 20.06 -19.37 -13.51
C GLY A 159 19.13 -18.46 -14.32
N MET A 160 19.19 -17.13 -14.12
CA MET A 160 18.30 -16.14 -14.72
C MET A 160 16.82 -16.37 -14.38
N ARG A 161 16.54 -17.01 -13.25
CA ARG A 161 15.18 -17.26 -12.77
C ARG A 161 14.70 -16.11 -11.91
N GLN A 162 13.43 -15.75 -12.07
CA GLN A 162 12.78 -14.73 -11.25
C GLN A 162 12.35 -15.30 -9.91
N HIS A 163 12.71 -14.61 -8.83
CA HIS A 163 12.24 -14.86 -7.47
C HIS A 163 11.62 -13.59 -6.90
N SER A 164 10.47 -13.73 -6.26
CA SER A 164 9.63 -12.65 -5.78
C SER A 164 9.54 -12.64 -4.26
N VAL A 165 9.61 -11.44 -3.69
CA VAL A 165 9.46 -11.24 -2.25
C VAL A 165 8.66 -9.96 -1.97
N LYS A 166 7.67 -10.06 -1.08
CA LYS A 166 6.90 -8.93 -0.54
C LYS A 166 7.29 -8.69 0.91
N ILE A 167 7.71 -7.46 1.18
CA ILE A 167 8.14 -6.98 2.48
C ILE A 167 7.13 -5.96 2.98
N LYS A 168 6.65 -6.15 4.21
CA LYS A 168 5.81 -5.21 4.95
C LYS A 168 6.66 -4.35 5.85
N VAL A 169 6.35 -3.06 5.89
CA VAL A 169 6.99 -2.08 6.77
C VAL A 169 6.15 -1.91 8.04
N ASN A 170 6.74 -2.17 9.20
CA ASN A 170 6.14 -2.07 10.52
C ASN A 170 6.50 -0.73 11.19
N TYR A 171 5.52 0.16 11.30
CA TYR A 171 5.70 1.48 11.90
C TYR A 171 5.45 1.52 13.42
N LEU A 172 5.27 0.37 14.08
CA LEU A 172 4.92 0.30 15.50
C LEU A 172 6.11 0.46 16.47
N ASN A 173 7.33 0.70 15.96
CA ASN A 173 8.54 1.05 16.73
C ASN A 173 8.94 -0.01 17.78
N ASP A 174 9.08 -1.26 17.34
CA ASP A 174 9.56 -2.41 18.11
C ASP A 174 10.99 -2.85 17.73
N GLY A 175 11.70 -2.06 16.91
CA GLY A 175 13.03 -2.38 16.40
C GLY A 175 13.04 -3.41 15.25
N LYS A 176 11.87 -3.79 14.71
CA LYS A 176 11.73 -4.73 13.60
C LYS A 176 10.91 -4.12 12.47
N LEU A 177 11.56 -3.27 11.69
CA LEU A 177 10.94 -2.40 10.70
C LEU A 177 10.46 -3.14 9.45
N PHE A 178 11.18 -4.16 8.98
CA PHE A 178 10.90 -4.85 7.73
C PHE A 178 10.57 -6.32 8.00
N ASN A 179 9.49 -6.81 7.42
CA ASN A 179 9.06 -8.20 7.58
C ASN A 179 8.66 -8.81 6.22
N ILE A 180 9.20 -9.97 5.87
CA ILE A 180 8.76 -10.70 4.67
C ILE A 180 7.39 -11.32 4.97
N VAL A 181 6.40 -11.01 4.12
CA VAL A 181 5.02 -11.50 4.26
C VAL A 181 4.59 -12.45 3.15
N GLU A 182 5.33 -12.47 2.05
CA GLU A 182 5.07 -13.33 0.89
C GLU A 182 6.38 -13.55 0.13
N TYR A 183 6.62 -14.76 -0.33
CA TYR A 183 7.77 -15.11 -1.16
C TYR A 183 7.48 -16.41 -1.93
N ASP A 184 8.21 -16.68 -3.00
CA ASP A 184 7.97 -17.83 -3.90
C ASP A 184 8.92 -19.02 -3.68
N LEU A 185 9.57 -19.11 -2.52
CA LEU A 185 10.40 -20.26 -2.16
C LEU A 185 9.56 -21.39 -1.54
N PRO A 186 10.02 -22.66 -1.60
CA PRO A 186 9.31 -23.77 -0.99
C PRO A 186 9.05 -23.60 0.51
N HIS A 187 7.77 -23.67 0.92
CA HIS A 187 7.35 -23.38 2.29
C HIS A 187 7.50 -24.55 3.28
N LYS A 188 7.71 -25.78 2.80
CA LYS A 188 7.43 -27.02 3.57
C LYS A 188 8.60 -27.72 4.26
N GLU A 189 9.71 -27.04 4.51
CA GLU A 189 10.78 -27.61 5.36
C GLU A 189 11.14 -26.65 6.50
N ASN A 190 10.28 -26.62 7.52
CA ASN A 190 10.48 -25.95 8.81
C ASN A 190 10.77 -24.45 8.72
N GLU A 191 9.70 -23.65 8.77
CA GLU A 191 9.72 -22.25 9.20
C GLU A 191 10.98 -21.50 8.77
N VAL A 192 11.14 -21.26 7.46
CA VAL A 192 11.91 -20.07 7.04
C VAL A 192 11.02 -18.86 7.35
N LEU A 193 10.84 -18.62 8.64
CA LEU A 193 10.38 -17.36 9.16
C LEU A 193 11.60 -16.46 9.04
N PHE A 194 11.63 -15.69 7.95
CA PHE A 194 12.50 -14.53 7.92
C PHE A 194 12.13 -13.69 9.12
N GLU A 195 13.02 -13.66 10.11
CA GLU A 195 12.82 -12.78 11.25
C GLU A 195 12.73 -11.35 10.73
N ALA A 196 11.78 -10.59 11.29
CA ALA A 196 11.68 -9.19 10.94
C ALA A 196 12.95 -8.46 11.38
N GLU A 197 13.48 -7.62 10.48
CA GLU A 197 14.75 -6.93 10.60
C GLU A 197 14.55 -5.43 10.70
N ASP A 198 15.50 -4.73 11.31
CA ASP A 198 15.51 -3.27 11.27
C ASP A 198 16.08 -2.71 9.95
N SER A 199 16.79 -3.55 9.18
CA SER A 199 17.44 -3.22 7.91
C SER A 199 16.84 -4.04 6.76
N LEU A 200 16.35 -3.35 5.73
CA LEU A 200 15.87 -3.91 4.47
C LEU A 200 16.98 -4.66 3.73
N ILE A 201 18.19 -4.11 3.73
CA ILE A 201 19.35 -4.73 3.06
C ILE A 201 19.64 -6.08 3.73
N THR A 202 19.72 -6.10 5.06
CA THR A 202 19.99 -7.33 5.81
C THR A 202 18.89 -8.37 5.60
N LEU A 203 17.61 -7.95 5.59
CA LEU A 203 16.49 -8.84 5.29
C LEU A 203 16.57 -9.40 3.86
N TYR A 204 16.91 -8.56 2.89
CA TYR A 204 17.09 -8.96 1.50
C TYR A 204 18.26 -9.93 1.34
N GLU A 205 19.40 -9.69 1.97
CA GLU A 205 20.56 -10.60 1.94
C GLU A 205 20.23 -11.97 2.54
N LYS A 206 19.43 -12.01 3.61
CA LYS A 206 18.93 -13.27 4.17
C LYS A 206 18.05 -14.02 3.17
N PHE A 207 17.19 -13.30 2.44
CA PHE A 207 16.39 -13.88 1.35
C PHE A 207 17.28 -14.42 0.23
N MET A 208 18.26 -13.62 -0.24
CA MET A 208 19.21 -14.03 -1.27
C MET A 208 20.02 -15.25 -0.86
N THR A 209 20.52 -15.30 0.37
CA THR A 209 21.24 -16.47 0.90
C THR A 209 20.41 -17.76 0.81
N LYS A 210 19.08 -17.65 0.93
CA LYS A 210 18.19 -18.79 0.74
C LYS A 210 18.03 -19.14 -0.73
N VAL A 211 17.77 -18.15 -1.59
CA VAL A 211 17.67 -18.36 -3.05
C VAL A 211 18.94 -19.04 -3.57
N ASP A 212 20.10 -18.50 -3.22
CA ASP A 212 21.42 -18.93 -3.68
C ASP A 212 21.93 -20.18 -2.94
N CYS A 213 21.12 -20.74 -2.03
CA CYS A 213 21.48 -21.97 -1.35
C CYS A 213 21.67 -23.09 -2.40
N PRO A 214 22.83 -23.78 -2.43
CA PRO A 214 23.13 -24.80 -3.44
C PRO A 214 22.06 -25.89 -3.54
N LYS A 215 21.39 -26.20 -2.42
CA LYS A 215 20.28 -27.15 -2.39
C LYS A 215 19.07 -26.64 -3.19
N LEU A 216 18.67 -25.37 -3.01
CA LEU A 216 17.55 -24.82 -3.76
C LEU A 216 17.91 -24.64 -5.23
N GLN A 217 19.13 -24.19 -5.53
CA GLN A 217 19.60 -24.07 -6.92
C GLN A 217 19.57 -25.41 -7.66
N MET A 218 20.01 -26.50 -7.01
CA MET A 218 19.89 -27.85 -7.58
C MET A 218 18.43 -28.27 -7.82
N ILE A 219 17.53 -28.01 -6.85
CA ILE A 219 16.10 -28.32 -6.99
C ILE A 219 15.50 -27.52 -8.15
N PHE A 220 15.80 -26.23 -8.26
CA PHE A 220 15.30 -25.39 -9.34
C PHE A 220 15.79 -25.88 -10.71
N ASN A 221 17.05 -26.32 -10.83
CA ASN A 221 17.55 -26.90 -12.07
C ASN A 221 16.77 -28.17 -12.48
N ILE A 222 16.47 -29.05 -11.52
CA ILE A 222 15.66 -30.25 -11.78
C ILE A 222 14.24 -29.87 -12.21
N LEU A 223 13.62 -28.91 -11.52
CA LEU A 223 12.28 -28.44 -11.86
C LEU A 223 12.26 -27.79 -13.25
N ASP A 224 13.28 -27.00 -13.61
CA ASP A 224 13.41 -26.40 -14.94
C ASP A 224 13.53 -27.48 -16.02
N GLU A 225 14.31 -28.54 -15.79
CA GLU A 225 14.44 -29.66 -16.73
C GLU A 225 13.11 -30.41 -16.91
N ILE A 226 12.36 -30.64 -15.83
CA ILE A 226 11.03 -31.26 -15.88
C ILE A 226 10.06 -30.35 -16.64
N ASP A 227 10.00 -29.07 -16.29
CA ASP A 227 9.08 -28.09 -16.88
C ASP A 227 9.38 -27.86 -18.37
N HIS A 228 10.65 -28.01 -18.78
CA HIS A 228 11.07 -27.94 -20.18
C HIS A 228 10.80 -29.22 -20.97
N SER A 229 11.02 -30.40 -20.35
CA SER A 229 11.09 -31.68 -21.07
C SER A 229 9.81 -32.51 -20.96
N CYS A 230 8.92 -32.19 -20.01
CA CYS A 230 7.74 -32.99 -19.71
C CYS A 230 6.45 -32.19 -19.91
N TRP A 231 5.35 -32.90 -20.20
CA TRP A 231 4.02 -32.31 -20.14
C TRP A 231 3.52 -32.31 -18.69
N VAL A 232 3.68 -31.17 -18.01
CA VAL A 232 3.18 -30.93 -16.64
C VAL A 232 1.68 -30.59 -16.69
N ILE A 233 0.88 -31.32 -15.90
CA ILE A 233 -0.56 -31.13 -15.72
C ILE A 233 -0.86 -30.35 -14.44
N ASP A 234 -0.08 -30.59 -13.38
CA ASP A 234 -0.28 -29.95 -12.08
C ASP A 234 1.06 -29.65 -11.41
N PRO A 235 1.26 -28.43 -10.88
CA PRO A 235 0.37 -27.26 -11.03
C PRO A 235 0.30 -26.78 -12.50
N GLU A 236 -0.84 -26.20 -12.90
CA GLU A 236 -1.02 -25.66 -14.26
C GLU A 236 -0.08 -24.49 -14.56
N ASN A 237 0.18 -23.67 -13.55
CA ASN A 237 1.13 -22.55 -13.60
C ASN A 237 2.15 -22.72 -12.47
N PRO A 238 3.20 -23.53 -12.66
CA PRO A 238 4.13 -23.83 -11.60
C PRO A 238 4.88 -22.59 -11.10
N CYS A 239 4.92 -22.43 -9.78
CA CYS A 239 5.78 -21.45 -9.13
C CYS A 239 6.98 -22.14 -8.47
N ARG A 240 7.96 -21.35 -8.02
CA ARG A 240 9.17 -21.86 -7.36
C ARG A 240 8.88 -22.47 -5.97
N GLY A 241 7.70 -22.21 -5.42
CA GLY A 241 7.23 -22.81 -4.17
C GLY A 241 6.68 -24.22 -4.36
N ASP A 242 6.31 -24.59 -5.59
CA ASP A 242 5.73 -25.88 -5.92
C ASP A 242 6.84 -26.92 -6.12
N LEU A 243 7.01 -27.79 -5.14
CA LEU A 243 7.99 -28.89 -5.18
C LEU A 243 7.45 -30.18 -5.81
N HIS A 244 6.26 -30.12 -6.41
CA HIS A 244 5.64 -31.24 -7.07
C HIS A 244 5.36 -30.95 -8.54
N ARG A 245 5.42 -32.00 -9.37
CA ARG A 245 4.99 -31.99 -10.77
C ARG A 245 4.23 -33.25 -11.07
N ARG A 246 3.01 -33.13 -11.58
CA ARG A 246 2.25 -34.23 -12.16
C ARG A 246 2.47 -34.22 -13.67
N ILE A 247 3.14 -35.23 -14.20
CA ILE A 247 3.50 -35.32 -15.62
C ILE A 247 2.78 -36.48 -16.32
N ILE A 248 2.60 -36.36 -17.64
CA ILE A 248 2.08 -37.43 -18.50
C ILE A 248 3.25 -38.22 -19.10
N LEU A 249 3.21 -39.56 -19.01
CA LEU A 249 4.24 -40.45 -19.56
C LEU A 249 3.84 -41.21 -20.84
N GLY A 250 2.66 -40.95 -21.44
CA GLY A 250 2.16 -41.71 -22.61
C GLY A 250 1.05 -41.02 -23.42
N GLU A 251 0.78 -41.55 -24.61
CA GLU A 251 -0.10 -40.94 -25.63
C GLU A 251 -1.59 -41.03 -25.25
N LEU A 252 -2.31 -39.90 -25.36
CA LEU A 252 -3.77 -39.77 -25.17
C LEU A 252 -4.57 -40.29 -26.39
N ASN A 253 -4.10 -41.35 -27.05
CA ASN A 253 -4.75 -41.96 -28.21
C ASN A 253 -5.50 -43.25 -27.86
N GLY A 254 -6.10 -43.33 -26.66
CA GLY A 254 -7.19 -44.27 -26.42
C GLY A 254 -7.28 -44.88 -25.04
N LEU A 255 -6.20 -45.35 -24.41
CA LEU A 255 -6.25 -45.95 -23.06
C LEU A 255 -4.85 -45.98 -22.43
N LEU A 256 -4.74 -45.48 -21.19
CA LEU A 256 -3.54 -45.36 -20.33
C LEU A 256 -2.59 -44.19 -20.60
N GLY A 257 -2.99 -43.01 -20.13
CA GLY A 257 -2.02 -42.00 -19.68
C GLY A 257 -1.54 -42.36 -18.27
N ILE A 258 -0.31 -42.86 -18.12
CA ILE A 258 0.31 -43.03 -16.81
C ILE A 258 0.68 -41.64 -16.30
N GLN A 259 0.13 -41.26 -15.14
CA GLN A 259 0.51 -40.04 -14.45
C GLN A 259 1.55 -40.36 -13.38
N LEU A 260 2.62 -39.58 -13.37
CA LEU A 260 3.65 -39.62 -12.34
C LEU A 260 3.61 -38.32 -11.57
N ILE A 261 3.42 -38.40 -10.25
CA ILE A 261 3.66 -37.27 -9.36
C ILE A 261 5.10 -37.38 -8.90
N LEU A 262 5.94 -36.41 -9.30
CA LEU A 262 7.29 -36.24 -8.79
C LEU A 262 7.21 -35.34 -7.56
N LEU A 263 7.49 -35.88 -6.38
CA LEU A 263 7.66 -35.09 -5.16
C LEU A 263 9.14 -34.96 -4.85
N ILE A 264 9.68 -33.75 -4.93
CA ILE A 264 11.10 -33.51 -4.62
C ILE A 264 11.23 -33.20 -3.13
N TYR A 265 11.60 -34.21 -2.33
CA TYR A 265 11.88 -34.05 -0.89
C TYR A 265 13.36 -34.31 -0.58
N ARG A 266 13.95 -33.43 0.24
CA ARG A 266 15.24 -33.60 0.93
C ARG A 266 16.22 -34.59 0.30
N HIS A 267 16.97 -34.15 -0.70
CA HIS A 267 18.22 -34.77 -1.17
C HIS A 267 18.20 -36.22 -1.66
N LYS A 268 17.11 -37.00 -1.54
CA LYS A 268 17.19 -38.46 -1.79
C LYS A 268 15.95 -39.15 -2.33
N PHE A 269 14.78 -38.51 -2.36
CA PHE A 269 13.57 -39.17 -2.88
C PHE A 269 12.83 -38.25 -3.83
N ILE A 270 12.84 -38.63 -5.11
CA ILE A 270 11.68 -38.43 -5.96
C ILE A 270 10.70 -39.51 -5.50
N ASP A 271 9.69 -39.13 -4.73
CA ASP A 271 8.57 -40.05 -4.50
C ASP A 271 7.67 -39.99 -5.73
N CYS A 272 7.38 -41.17 -6.28
CA CYS A 272 6.79 -41.39 -7.60
C CYS A 272 5.48 -42.16 -7.43
N ASN A 273 4.37 -41.45 -7.25
CA ASN A 273 3.07 -42.10 -7.20
C ASN A 273 2.53 -42.32 -8.61
N HIS A 274 2.24 -43.58 -8.93
CA HIS A 274 1.66 -43.98 -10.21
C HIS A 274 0.14 -43.98 -10.10
N PHE A 275 -0.52 -43.23 -10.97
CA PHE A 275 -1.97 -43.31 -11.12
C PHE A 275 -2.29 -43.99 -12.46
N GLY A 276 -2.66 -45.26 -12.38
CA GLY A 276 -3.26 -46.01 -13.49
C GLY A 276 -4.65 -46.46 -13.07
N SER A 277 -5.67 -46.08 -13.84
CA SER A 277 -6.98 -46.70 -13.70
C SER A 277 -7.03 -47.92 -14.62
N LEU A 278 -7.12 -49.12 -14.02
CA LEU A 278 -7.53 -50.32 -14.75
C LEU A 278 -9.03 -50.22 -15.02
N TRP A 279 -9.41 -49.45 -16.04
CA TRP A 279 -10.73 -49.62 -16.64
C TRP A 279 -10.62 -50.79 -17.62
N TYR A 280 -11.03 -51.98 -17.17
CA TYR A 280 -11.34 -53.08 -18.07
C TYR A 280 -12.64 -52.76 -18.83
N PRO A 281 -12.75 -53.15 -20.12
CA PRO A 281 -13.91 -52.85 -20.97
C PRO A 281 -15.22 -53.43 -20.44
#